data_AF-A0A2W4JY07-F1
#
_entry.id   AF-A0A2W4JY07-F1
#
_cell.length_a   1.000
_cell.length_b   1.000
_cell.length_c   1.000
_cell.angle_alpha   90.00
_cell.angle_beta   90.00
_cell.angle_gamma   90.00
#
_symmetry.space_group_name_H-M   'P 1'
#
loop_
_entity.id
_entity.type
_entity.pdbx_description
1 polymer ?
#
loop_
_entity_poly.entity_id
_entity_poly.type
_entity_poly.pdbx_seq_one_letter_code
_entity_poly.pdbx_strand_id
1 'polypeptide(L)' 'MLKTAAITFGLGVALAFGEWLLARRKKEGVTPADRQRMFGILRISAALALLAGWIAWMMAE' A
#
# COMPACT_ATOMS: atom_id res chain seq x y z
N MET A 1 -9.45 15.41 6.12
CA MET A 1 -8.52 14.28 6.34
C MET A 1 -8.88 13.02 5.55
N LEU A 2 -10.15 12.77 5.19
CA LEU A 2 -10.56 11.67 4.28
C LEU A 2 -9.83 11.66 2.92
N LYS A 3 -9.61 12.85 2.32
CA LYS A 3 -8.80 12.98 1.08
C LYS A 3 -7.38 12.45 1.27
N THR A 4 -6.78 12.71 2.44
CA THR A 4 -5.42 12.28 2.78
C THR A 4 -5.36 10.76 2.98
N ALA A 5 -6.34 10.17 3.66
CA ALA A 5 -6.45 8.72 3.82
C ALA A 5 -6.59 8.00 2.46
N ALA A 6 -7.41 8.53 1.55
CA ALA A 6 -7.57 7.99 0.20
C ALA A 6 -6.28 8.08 -0.63
N ILE A 7 -5.54 9.20 -0.53
CA ILE A 7 -4.24 9.37 -1.20
C ILE A 7 -3.21 8.37 -0.65
N THR A 8 -3.13 8.20 0.67
CA THR A 8 -2.21 7.25 1.31
C THR A 8 -2.48 5.82 0.86
N PHE A 9 -3.74 5.42 0.81
CA PHE A 9 -4.13 4.09 0.31
C PHE A 9 -3.81 3.92 -1.17
N GLY A 10 -4.15 4.92 -1.99
CA GLY A 10 -3.86 4.91 -3.43
C GLY A 10 -2.37 4.82 -3.74
N LEU A 11 -1.53 5.52 -2.97
CA LEU A 11 -0.08 5.46 -3.09
C LEU A 11 0.47 4.07 -2.75
N GLY A 12 -0.07 3.41 -1.73
CA GLY A 12 0.29 2.04 -1.39
C GLY A 12 -0.03 1.03 -2.48
N VAL A 13 -1.23 1.14 -3.06
CA VAL A 13 -1.65 0.30 -4.19
C VAL A 13 -0.73 0.54 -5.40
N ALA A 14 -0.40 1.80 -5.70
CA ALA A 14 0.51 2.15 -6.78
C ALA A 14 1.92 1.56 -6.58
N LEU A 15 2.46 1.61 -5.35
CA LEU A 15 3.75 1.02 -5.02
C LEU A 15 3.74 -0.51 -5.13
N ALA A 16 2.68 -1.16 -4.64
CA ALA A 16 2.53 -2.61 -4.77
C ALA A 16 2.42 -3.04 -6.25
N PHE A 17 1.74 -2.25 -7.08
CA PHE A 17 1.66 -2.49 -8.52
C PHE A 17 3.01 -2.27 -9.22
N GLY A 18 3.78 -1.26 -8.79
CA GLY A 18 5.13 -1.02 -9.27
C GLY A 18 6.08 -2.19 -8.98
N GLU A 19 6.08 -2.70 -7.76
CA GLU A 19 6.85 -3.89 -7.36
C GLU A 19 6.42 -5.12 -8.18
N TRP A 20 5.12 -5.31 -8.42
CA TRP A 20 4.64 -6.38 -9.29
C TRP A 20 5.18 -6.27 -10.71
N LEU A 21 5.15 -5.06 -11.29
CA LEU A 21 5.66 -4.81 -12.64
C LEU A 21 7.17 -5.08 -12.72
N LEU A 22 7.92 -4.66 -11.70
CA LEU A 22 9.36 -4.86 -11.60
C LEU A 22 9.70 -6.35 -11.48
N ALA A 23 8.99 -7.07 -10.62
CA ALA A 23 9.15 -8.51 -10.42
C ALA A 23 8.83 -9.31 -11.70
N ARG A 24 7.83 -8.88 -12.49
CA ARG A 24 7.55 -9.49 -13.80
C ARG A 24 8.63 -9.26 -14.84
N ARG A 25 9.46 -8.21 -14.69
CA ARG A 25 10.60 -7.94 -15.57
C ARG A 25 11.88 -8.64 -15.14
N LYS A 26 11.92 -9.26 -13.95
CA LYS A 26 13.06 -10.06 -13.51
C LYS A 26 13.13 -11.35 -14.31
N LYS A 27 14.36 -11.74 -14.71
CA LYS A 27 14.61 -13.01 -15.41
C LYS A 27 14.19 -14.23 -14.58
N GLU A 28 14.24 -14.12 -13.26
CA GLU A 28 13.85 -15.16 -12.29
C GLU A 28 12.32 -15.24 -12.08
N GLY A 29 11.55 -14.30 -12.66
CA GLY A 29 10.11 -14.18 -12.44
C GLY A 29 9.77 -13.62 -11.05
N VAL A 30 8.52 -13.83 -10.62
CA VAL A 30 8.04 -13.39 -9.30
C VAL A 30 8.55 -14.35 -8.24
N THR A 31 9.52 -13.91 -7.45
CA THR A 31 10.07 -14.72 -6.35
C THR A 31 9.13 -14.70 -5.13
N PRO A 32 9.22 -15.68 -4.21
CA PRO A 32 8.48 -15.68 -2.95
C PRO A 32 8.76 -14.43 -2.11
N ALA A 33 10.01 -13.94 -2.14
CA ALA A 33 10.44 -12.72 -1.46
C ALA A 33 9.75 -11.48 -2.03
N ASP A 34 9.64 -11.35 -3.36
CA ASP A 34 8.89 -10.26 -4.01
C ASP A 34 7.41 -10.28 -3.60
N ARG A 35 6.81 -11.48 -3.52
CA ARG A 35 5.43 -11.65 -3.05
C ARG A 35 5.26 -11.19 -1.61
N GLN A 36 6.18 -11.57 -0.73
CA GLN A 36 6.17 -11.18 0.68
C GLN A 36 6.33 -9.67 0.85
N ARG A 37 7.18 -9.02 0.04
CA ARG A 37 7.35 -7.57 0.00
C ARG A 37 6.09 -6.86 -0.47
N MET A 38 5.47 -7.31 -1.56
CA MET A 38 4.21 -6.77 -2.08
C MET A 38 3.09 -6.82 -1.03
N PHE A 39 2.90 -7.98 -0.39
CA PHE A 39 1.90 -8.11 0.68
C PHE A 39 2.24 -7.28 1.92
N GLY A 40 3.54 -7.11 2.23
CA GLY A 40 4.01 -6.21 3.27
C GLY A 40 3.63 -4.75 2.99
N ILE A 41 3.90 -4.27 1.77
CA ILE A 41 3.56 -2.90 1.34
C ILE A 41 2.04 -2.67 1.41
N LEU A 42 1.25 -3.62 0.92
CA LEU A 42 -0.21 -3.52 0.99
C LEU A 42 -0.73 -3.49 2.43
N ARG A 43 -0.18 -4.33 3.32
CA ARG A 43 -0.57 -4.35 4.75
C ARG A 43 -0.21 -3.05 5.46
N ILE A 44 1.02 -2.55 5.27
CA ILE A 44 1.49 -1.31 5.90
C ILE A 44 0.66 -0.13 5.39
N SER A 45 0.42 -0.06 4.07
CA SER A 45 -0.36 1.04 3.51
C SER A 45 -1.83 0.98 3.92
N ALA A 46 -2.45 -0.21 3.99
CA ALA A 46 -3.79 -0.38 4.55
C ALA A 46 -3.88 0.07 6.01
N ALA A 47 -2.90 -0.31 6.85
CA ALA A 47 -2.84 0.11 8.24
C ALA A 47 -2.72 1.63 8.38
N LEU A 48 -1.86 2.27 7.59
CA LEU A 48 -1.71 3.73 7.59
C LEU A 48 -2.96 4.46 7.07
N ALA A 49 -3.63 3.91 6.06
CA ALA A 49 -4.88 4.46 5.55
C ALA A 49 -6.01 4.38 6.59
N LEU A 50 -6.14 3.24 7.29
CA LEU A 50 -7.08 3.08 8.39
C LEU A 50 -6.79 4.04 9.54
N LEU A 51 -5.51 4.20 9.90
CA LEU A 51 -5.09 5.11 10.97
C LEU A 51 -5.38 6.58 10.61
N ALA A 52 -5.10 6.97 9.37
CA ALA A 52 -5.45 8.31 8.87
C ALA A 52 -6.97 8.53 8.82
N GLY A 53 -7.74 7.51 8.45
CA GLY A 53 -9.21 7.54 8.49
C GLY A 53 -9.76 7.64 9.91
N TRP A 54 -9.17 6.91 10.87
CA TRP A 54 -9.53 6.97 12.28
C TRP A 54 -9.26 8.35 12.89
N ILE A 55 -8.09 8.93 12.64
CA ILE A 55 -7.77 10.29 13.08
C ILE A 55 -8.72 11.31 12.42
N ALA A 56 -9.06 11.12 11.14
CA ALA A 56 -10.01 11.97 10.44
C ALA A 56 -11.40 11.96 11.09
N TRP A 57 -11.84 10.79 11.55
CA TRP A 57 -13.11 10.60 12.26
C TRP A 57 -13.07 11.29 13.62
N MET A 58 -12.02 11.05 14.42
CA MET A 58 -11.85 11.70 15.73
C MET A 58 -11.77 13.23 15.67
N MET A 59 -11.27 13.80 14.56
CA MET A 59 -11.18 15.25 14.36
C MET A 59 -12.47 15.87 13.78
N ALA A 60 -13.45 15.05 13.42
CA ALA A 60 -14.73 15.49 12.87
C ALA A 60 -15.87 15.50 13.91
N GLU A 61 -15.68 14.82 15.04
CA GLU A 61 -16.45 14.96 16.28
C GLU A 61 -15.92 16.15 17.11
#